data_AF-A0A928FME7-F1
#
_entry.id   AF-A0A928FME7-F1
#
_cell.length_a   1.000
_cell.length_b   1.000
_cell.length_c   1.000
_cell.angle_alpha   90.00
_cell.angle_beta   90.00
_cell.angle_gamma   90.00
#
_symmetry.space_group_name_H-M   'P 1'
#
loop_
_entity.id
_entity.type
_entity.pdbx_description
1 polymer ?
#
loop_
_entity_poly.entity_id
_entity_poly.type
_entity_poly.pdbx_seq_one_letter_code
_entity_poly.pdbx_strand_id
1 'polypeptide(L)'
;MEPPTYVGGSMSYDIAVLKVEASTVLMASNARAVDVADSNGVTILDTAIAIGNPGGGGLSATVGCINVDSENIAVKFETQSGSVSVSLRVMRTDAAVNSGNSGGGLFNDSGELIGIVNAKDADTTTDNIGYAIPSNVAKAIADNAIYYSDGTVKRCMLGITVGVKSYSTDYDTESGKIIKLEEILVTELTENAAVKGYLKAGDVINSITVDGVTHEVSRIFHVVDSMLAARVGSSVTVNITDADGTRDVLIPITENMLTVY
;
A
#
# COMPACT_ATOMS: atom_id res chain seq x y z
N MET A 1 -27.64 16.63 5.67
CA MET A 1 -26.65 15.92 4.83
C MET A 1 -26.94 14.45 5.03
N GLU A 2 -27.24 13.71 3.97
CA GLU A 2 -27.33 12.26 4.10
C GLU A 2 -25.97 11.72 4.55
N PRO A 3 -25.93 10.72 5.45
CA PRO A 3 -24.67 10.13 5.87
C PRO A 3 -23.96 9.49 4.67
N PRO A 4 -22.62 9.48 4.65
CA PRO A 4 -21.88 8.72 3.65
C PRO A 4 -22.30 7.25 3.66
N THR A 5 -22.38 6.63 2.48
CA THR A 5 -22.70 5.20 2.33
C THR A 5 -21.43 4.40 2.10
N TYR A 6 -21.37 3.19 2.66
CA TYR A 6 -20.24 2.29 2.45
C TYR A 6 -20.29 1.68 1.05
N VAL A 7 -19.18 1.77 0.31
CA VAL A 7 -19.01 1.18 -1.03
C VAL A 7 -18.32 -0.18 -0.95
N GLY A 8 -17.31 -0.28 -0.09
CA GLY A 8 -16.45 -1.46 0.02
C GLY A 8 -15.15 -1.11 0.73
N GLY A 9 -14.29 -2.10 0.92
CA GLY A 9 -13.07 -1.97 1.69
C GLY A 9 -12.48 -3.32 2.07
N SER A 10 -11.37 -3.30 2.78
CA SER A 10 -10.72 -4.49 3.29
C SER A 10 -10.19 -4.25 4.69
N MET A 11 -10.56 -5.15 5.61
CA MET A 11 -9.98 -5.21 6.96
C MET A 11 -8.51 -5.63 6.91
N SER A 12 -8.14 -6.46 5.93
CA SER A 12 -6.76 -6.92 5.73
C SER A 12 -5.78 -5.81 5.36
N TYR A 13 -6.30 -4.68 4.84
CA TYR A 13 -5.52 -3.50 4.48
C TYR A 13 -5.90 -2.25 5.28
N ASP A 14 -6.92 -2.35 6.14
CA ASP A 14 -7.52 -1.27 6.91
C ASP A 14 -7.87 -0.02 6.08
N ILE A 15 -8.59 -0.25 4.98
CA ILE A 15 -9.10 0.79 4.08
C ILE A 15 -10.58 0.59 3.84
N ALA A 16 -11.36 1.67 3.97
CA ALA A 16 -12.78 1.72 3.62
C ALA A 16 -13.04 2.84 2.62
N VAL A 17 -13.93 2.57 1.67
CA VAL A 17 -14.39 3.54 0.67
C VAL A 17 -15.82 3.94 1.00
N LEU A 18 -16.02 5.24 1.19
CA LEU A 18 -17.33 5.83 1.44
C LEU A 18 -17.74 6.70 0.27
N LYS A 19 -19.03 6.65 -0.08
CA LYS A 19 -19.64 7.51 -1.08
C LYS A 19 -20.44 8.59 -0.40
N VAL A 20 -20.18 9.83 -0.80
CA VAL A 20 -20.98 10.98 -0.42
C VAL A 20 -21.77 11.43 -1.63
N GLU A 21 -23.10 11.43 -1.53
CA GLU A 21 -23.99 11.86 -2.61
C GLU A 21 -24.70 13.17 -2.25
N ALA A 22 -24.88 14.04 -3.25
CA ALA A 22 -25.68 15.27 -3.15
C ALA A 22 -25.36 16.15 -1.92
N SER A 23 -24.09 16.17 -1.49
CA SER A 23 -23.66 16.96 -0.33
C SER A 23 -23.73 18.46 -0.63
N THR A 24 -24.71 19.13 -0.04
CA THR A 24 -24.84 20.59 -0.14
C THR A 24 -23.65 21.34 0.44
N VAL A 25 -22.98 20.76 1.46
CA VAL A 25 -21.76 21.32 2.05
C VAL A 25 -20.61 21.27 1.06
N LEU A 26 -20.38 20.12 0.41
CA LEU A 26 -19.30 19.98 -0.58
C LEU A 26 -19.59 20.85 -1.81
N MET A 27 -20.82 20.85 -2.31
CA MET A 27 -21.24 21.67 -3.45
C MET A 27 -21.11 23.18 -3.19
N ALA A 28 -21.26 23.63 -1.94
CA ALA A 28 -21.08 25.03 -1.55
C ALA A 28 -19.64 25.37 -1.12
N SER A 29 -18.74 24.39 -1.11
CA SER A 29 -17.34 24.58 -0.69
C SER A 29 -16.39 24.66 -1.89
N ASN A 30 -15.15 25.07 -1.64
CA ASN A 30 -14.05 24.98 -2.61
C ASN A 30 -13.23 23.68 -2.46
N ALA A 31 -13.81 22.66 -1.83
CA ALA A 31 -13.17 21.38 -1.64
C ALA A 31 -12.88 20.73 -3.00
N ARG A 32 -11.72 20.10 -3.11
CA ARG A 32 -11.26 19.37 -4.29
C ARG A 32 -10.69 18.04 -3.84
N ALA A 33 -10.69 17.06 -4.74
CA ALA A 33 -9.89 15.87 -4.53
C ALA A 33 -8.42 16.27 -4.37
N VAL A 34 -7.72 15.62 -3.46
CA VAL A 34 -6.27 15.78 -3.33
C VAL A 34 -5.57 15.02 -4.46
N ASP A 35 -4.45 15.56 -4.92
CA ASP A 35 -3.52 14.82 -5.75
C ASP A 35 -2.87 13.70 -4.91
N VAL A 36 -2.70 12.53 -5.52
CA VAL A 36 -2.16 11.34 -4.85
C VAL A 36 -0.77 11.09 -5.42
N ALA A 37 0.25 11.17 -4.56
CA ALA A 37 1.63 10.90 -4.95
C ALA A 37 1.89 9.40 -5.02
N ASP A 38 2.90 9.01 -5.80
CA ASP A 38 3.41 7.63 -5.85
C ASP A 38 4.19 7.33 -4.55
N SER A 39 3.58 6.56 -3.64
CA SER A 39 4.22 6.19 -2.38
C SER A 39 5.43 5.26 -2.53
N ASN A 40 5.66 4.65 -3.70
CA ASN A 40 6.89 3.88 -3.92
C ASN A 40 8.13 4.78 -4.02
N GLY A 41 7.93 6.06 -4.35
CA GLY A 41 8.98 7.08 -4.33
C GLY A 41 9.23 7.70 -2.94
N VAL A 42 8.43 7.33 -1.93
CA VAL A 42 8.60 7.83 -0.56
C VAL A 42 9.75 7.09 0.13
N THR A 43 10.63 7.86 0.75
CA THR A 43 11.89 7.39 1.34
C THR A 43 12.07 7.97 2.73
N ILE A 44 13.07 7.45 3.45
CA ILE A 44 13.36 7.94 4.80
C ILE A 44 13.86 9.38 4.73
N LEU A 45 13.39 10.20 5.67
CA LEU A 45 13.52 11.67 5.78
C LEU A 45 12.59 12.50 4.87
N ASP A 46 11.72 11.88 4.07
CA ASP A 46 10.67 12.65 3.40
C ASP A 46 9.74 13.33 4.39
N THR A 47 9.36 14.57 4.10
CA THR A 47 8.44 15.35 4.94
C THR A 47 7.09 14.65 5.00
N ALA A 48 6.53 14.57 6.21
CA ALA A 48 5.26 13.92 6.47
C ALA A 48 4.35 14.85 7.29
N ILE A 49 3.27 15.33 6.68
CA ILE A 49 2.29 16.23 7.28
C ILE A 49 1.01 15.42 7.54
N ALA A 50 0.73 15.09 8.79
CA ALA A 50 -0.50 14.39 9.16
C ALA A 50 -1.62 15.40 9.41
N ILE A 51 -2.75 15.24 8.72
CA ILE A 51 -3.93 16.11 8.88
C ILE A 51 -5.13 15.25 9.27
N GLY A 52 -5.80 15.62 10.36
CA GLY A 52 -6.91 14.86 10.92
C GLY A 52 -7.76 15.66 11.92
N ASN A 53 -8.58 14.96 12.70
CA ASN A 53 -9.42 15.55 13.75
C ASN A 53 -9.15 14.87 15.11
N PRO A 54 -7.96 15.07 15.70
CA PRO A 54 -7.56 14.39 16.92
C PRO A 54 -8.47 14.78 18.09
N GLY A 55 -8.95 13.78 18.84
CA GLY A 55 -9.84 13.98 19.98
C GLY A 55 -11.19 14.66 19.66
N GLY A 56 -11.55 14.81 18.38
CA GLY A 56 -12.76 15.51 17.95
C GLY A 56 -12.72 17.03 18.15
N GLY A 57 -11.55 17.61 18.44
CA GLY A 57 -11.38 19.03 18.73
C GLY A 57 -11.42 19.98 17.52
N GLY A 58 -11.46 19.41 16.31
CA GLY A 58 -11.38 20.14 15.05
C GLY A 58 -10.17 19.73 14.21
N LEU A 59 -10.07 20.32 13.02
CA LEU A 59 -8.97 20.05 12.09
C LEU A 59 -7.62 20.41 12.73
N SER A 60 -6.68 19.48 12.69
CA SER A 60 -5.32 19.66 13.18
C SER A 60 -4.31 19.15 12.16
N ALA A 61 -3.14 19.76 12.13
CA ALA A 61 -2.01 19.36 11.32
C ALA A 61 -0.76 19.20 12.19
N THR A 62 -0.01 18.13 11.97
CA THR A 62 1.28 17.85 12.60
C THR A 62 2.31 17.54 11.54
N VAL A 63 3.57 17.90 11.78
CA VAL A 63 4.66 17.74 10.81
C VAL A 63 5.75 16.90 11.44
N GLY A 64 6.29 15.97 10.65
CA GLY A 64 7.45 15.16 10.95
C GLY A 64 8.08 14.69 9.64
N CYS A 65 8.73 13.52 9.68
CA CYS A 65 9.31 12.86 8.52
C CYS A 65 8.99 11.37 8.52
N ILE A 66 9.24 10.72 7.39
CA ILE A 66 9.20 9.27 7.26
C ILE A 66 10.46 8.70 7.90
N ASN A 67 10.30 7.83 8.89
CA ASN A 67 11.41 7.15 9.56
C ASN A 67 11.63 5.73 9.02
N VAL A 68 10.56 5.10 8.54
CA VAL A 68 10.57 3.79 7.89
C VAL A 68 9.62 3.85 6.71
N ASP A 69 10.14 3.58 5.52
CA ASP A 69 9.43 3.61 4.24
C ASP A 69 8.47 2.43 4.03
N SER A 70 8.79 1.27 4.62
CA SER A 70 7.87 0.15 4.68
C SER A 70 8.25 -0.82 5.79
N GLU A 71 7.26 -1.19 6.59
CA GLU A 71 7.34 -2.31 7.54
C GLU A 71 5.97 -2.95 7.72
N ASN A 72 5.95 -4.13 8.32
CA ASN A 72 4.71 -4.82 8.68
C ASN A 72 4.49 -4.70 10.18
N ILE A 73 3.31 -4.23 10.58
CA ILE A 73 2.88 -4.18 11.97
C ILE A 73 1.71 -5.15 12.20
N ALA A 74 1.58 -5.67 13.41
CA ALA A 74 0.42 -6.47 13.79
C ALA A 74 -0.62 -5.57 14.48
N VAL A 75 -1.81 -5.47 13.90
CA VAL A 75 -2.93 -4.70 14.44
C VAL A 75 -4.04 -5.65 14.84
N LYS A 76 -4.65 -5.41 16.01
CA LYS A 76 -5.79 -6.19 16.51
C LYS A 76 -7.08 -5.41 16.26
N PHE A 77 -7.99 -6.01 15.50
CA PHE A 77 -9.34 -5.51 15.31
C PHE A 77 -10.30 -6.28 16.20
N GLU A 78 -11.18 -5.56 16.90
CA GLU A 78 -12.28 -6.18 17.62
C GLU A 78 -13.45 -6.42 16.66
N THR A 79 -13.90 -7.67 16.56
CA THR A 79 -15.05 -8.06 15.73
C THR A 79 -16.13 -8.69 16.60
N GLN A 80 -17.33 -8.87 16.04
CA GLN A 80 -18.41 -9.58 16.74
C GLN A 80 -18.05 -11.03 17.09
N SER A 81 -17.09 -11.63 16.37
CA SER A 81 -16.61 -13.00 16.58
C SER A 81 -15.35 -13.08 17.42
N GLY A 82 -14.91 -11.97 18.03
CA GLY A 82 -13.69 -11.85 18.82
C GLY A 82 -12.63 -10.99 18.12
N SER A 83 -11.42 -10.95 18.69
CA SER A 83 -10.33 -10.14 18.16
C SER A 83 -9.62 -10.86 17.01
N VAL A 84 -9.38 -10.16 15.91
CA VAL A 84 -8.62 -10.63 14.74
C VAL A 84 -7.32 -9.84 14.66
N SER A 85 -6.18 -10.54 14.60
CA SER A 85 -4.89 -9.92 14.33
C SER A 85 -4.61 -9.91 12.83
N VAL A 86 -4.35 -8.73 12.28
CA VAL A 86 -4.01 -8.52 10.87
C VAL A 86 -2.60 -7.95 10.80
N SER A 87 -1.82 -8.36 9.80
CA SER A 87 -0.54 -7.74 9.50
C SER A 87 -0.73 -6.67 8.43
N LEU A 88 -0.47 -5.41 8.78
CA LEU A 88 -0.61 -4.26 7.88
C LEU A 88 0.77 -3.79 7.42
N ARG A 89 0.89 -3.52 6.11
CA ARG A 89 2.03 -2.81 5.54
C ARG A 89 1.85 -1.31 5.75
N VAL A 90 2.80 -0.68 6.44
CA VAL A 90 2.74 0.74 6.80
C VAL A 90 4.07 1.44 6.57
N MET A 91 4.00 2.75 6.39
CA MET A 91 5.09 3.69 6.62
C MET A 91 5.06 4.16 8.07
N ARG A 92 6.24 4.39 8.64
CA ARG A 92 6.40 5.00 9.97
C ARG A 92 6.78 6.45 9.86
N THR A 93 6.17 7.29 10.69
CA THR A 93 6.48 8.71 10.82
C THR A 93 6.57 9.14 12.28
N ASP A 94 7.34 10.19 12.55
CA ASP A 94 7.40 10.87 13.84
C ASP A 94 6.47 12.09 13.91
N ALA A 95 5.73 12.38 12.84
CA ALA A 95 4.62 13.31 12.88
C ALA A 95 3.64 12.89 13.99
N ALA A 96 3.23 13.82 14.84
CA ALA A 96 2.40 13.49 15.98
C ALA A 96 1.03 12.93 15.52
N VAL A 97 0.84 11.63 15.73
CA VAL A 97 -0.40 10.89 15.45
C VAL A 97 -1.08 10.53 16.77
N ASN A 98 -2.35 10.93 16.92
CA ASN A 98 -3.19 10.62 18.07
C ASN A 98 -4.55 10.09 17.60
N SER A 99 -5.32 9.52 18.53
CA SER A 99 -6.71 9.10 18.25
C SER A 99 -7.52 10.22 17.62
N GLY A 100 -8.17 9.93 16.48
CA GLY A 100 -8.87 10.91 15.65
C GLY A 100 -8.09 11.39 14.42
N ASN A 101 -6.79 11.07 14.31
CA ASN A 101 -6.06 11.20 13.04
C ASN A 101 -6.26 9.98 12.12
N SER A 102 -6.69 8.84 12.66
CA SER A 102 -7.00 7.62 11.89
C SER A 102 -8.02 7.92 10.78
N GLY A 103 -7.73 7.47 9.55
CA GLY A 103 -8.50 7.79 8.34
C GLY A 103 -8.19 9.17 7.73
N GLY A 104 -7.43 10.02 8.43
CA GLY A 104 -6.89 11.27 7.89
C GLY A 104 -5.74 11.04 6.92
N GLY A 105 -5.35 12.09 6.20
CA GLY A 105 -4.27 12.01 5.21
C GLY A 105 -2.89 12.29 5.79
N LEU A 106 -1.88 11.62 5.25
CA LEU A 106 -0.47 11.96 5.37
C LEU A 106 0.00 12.57 4.05
N PHE A 107 0.54 13.78 4.09
CA PHE A 107 0.89 14.56 2.90
C PHE A 107 2.39 14.88 2.85
N ASN A 108 2.92 15.00 1.63
CA ASN A 108 4.27 15.56 1.41
C ASN A 108 4.25 17.10 1.46
N ASP A 109 5.41 17.72 1.28
CA ASP A 109 5.59 19.18 1.25
C ASP A 109 4.90 19.89 0.08
N SER A 110 4.58 19.14 -0.98
CA SER A 110 3.82 19.58 -2.15
C SER A 110 2.30 19.50 -1.94
N GLY A 111 1.85 18.98 -0.80
CA GLY A 111 0.43 18.81 -0.47
C GLY A 111 -0.23 17.61 -1.13
N GLU A 112 0.56 16.69 -1.68
CA GLU A 112 0.07 15.46 -2.28
C GLU A 112 -0.05 14.36 -1.22
N LEU A 113 -1.08 13.52 -1.34
CA LEU A 113 -1.33 12.42 -0.42
C LEU A 113 -0.29 11.30 -0.63
N ILE A 114 0.52 11.02 0.38
CA ILE A 114 1.48 9.92 0.40
C ILE A 114 0.99 8.71 1.22
N GLY A 115 -0.03 8.88 2.06
CA GLY A 115 -0.64 7.76 2.78
C GLY A 115 -1.90 8.13 3.57
N ILE A 116 -2.57 7.11 4.10
CA ILE A 116 -3.71 7.24 5.02
C ILE A 116 -3.24 6.89 6.42
N VAL A 117 -3.41 7.81 7.37
CA VAL A 117 -3.00 7.59 8.76
C VAL A 117 -3.85 6.46 9.35
N ASN A 118 -3.17 5.43 9.86
CA ASN A 118 -3.81 4.26 10.45
C ASN A 118 -4.01 4.48 11.97
N ALA A 119 -2.91 4.57 12.71
CA ALA A 119 -2.89 4.78 14.17
C ALA A 119 -1.47 5.10 14.67
N LYS A 120 -1.35 5.41 15.97
CA LYS A 120 -0.09 5.41 16.73
C LYS A 120 0.16 3.98 17.24
N ASP A 121 1.42 3.63 17.49
CA ASP A 121 1.71 2.51 18.38
C ASP A 121 0.91 2.63 19.70
N ALA A 122 0.23 1.54 20.07
CA ALA A 122 -0.61 1.50 21.26
C ALA A 122 0.20 1.28 22.55
N ASP A 123 1.50 0.97 22.42
CA ASP A 123 2.39 0.87 23.57
C ASP A 123 2.61 2.25 24.22
N THR A 124 2.21 2.37 25.49
CA THR A 124 2.31 3.60 26.28
C THR A 124 3.75 4.00 26.59
N THR A 125 4.73 3.16 26.26
CA THR A 125 6.16 3.44 26.43
C THR A 125 6.83 4.03 25.18
N THR A 126 6.11 4.07 24.06
CA THR A 126 6.66 4.49 22.77
C THR A 126 6.01 5.80 22.31
N ASP A 127 6.82 6.85 22.26
CA ASP A 127 6.40 8.16 21.78
C ASP A 127 6.86 8.42 20.34
N ASN A 128 6.12 9.27 19.64
CA ASN A 128 6.42 9.72 18.27
C ASN A 128 6.59 8.57 17.26
N ILE A 129 5.75 7.54 17.36
CA ILE A 129 5.62 6.49 16.33
C ILE A 129 4.18 6.49 15.81
N GLY A 130 4.00 7.11 14.64
CA GLY A 130 2.78 7.07 13.86
C GLY A 130 2.93 6.16 12.64
N TYR A 131 1.81 5.54 12.24
CA TYR A 131 1.76 4.67 11.08
C TYR A 131 0.77 5.17 10.03
N ALA A 132 1.15 5.06 8.76
CA ALA A 132 0.29 5.37 7.63
C ALA A 132 0.33 4.26 6.58
N ILE A 133 -0.82 3.89 6.04
CA ILE A 133 -0.94 3.00 4.89
C ILE A 133 -0.49 3.78 3.65
N PRO A 134 0.44 3.26 2.84
CA PRO A 134 0.94 3.96 1.66
C PRO A 134 -0.16 4.29 0.65
N SER A 135 -0.07 5.46 0.00
CA SER A 135 -1.09 5.96 -0.93
C SER A 135 -1.36 5.00 -2.09
N ASN A 136 -0.34 4.32 -2.62
CA ASN A 136 -0.54 3.33 -3.69
C ASN A 136 -1.37 2.14 -3.22
N VAL A 137 -1.15 1.67 -1.99
CA VAL A 137 -1.95 0.60 -1.40
C VAL A 137 -3.38 1.10 -1.21
N ALA A 138 -3.57 2.25 -0.55
CA ALA A 138 -4.89 2.81 -0.30
C ALA A 138 -5.68 3.03 -1.62
N LYS A 139 -5.03 3.58 -2.65
CA LYS A 139 -5.61 3.77 -3.98
C LYS A 139 -5.95 2.44 -4.65
N ALA A 140 -5.04 1.48 -4.63
CA ALA A 140 -5.28 0.17 -5.25
C ALA A 140 -6.46 -0.54 -4.58
N ILE A 141 -6.59 -0.47 -3.26
CA ILE A 141 -7.73 -1.02 -2.51
C ILE A 141 -9.02 -0.28 -2.84
N ALA A 142 -8.98 1.06 -2.93
CA ALA A 142 -10.15 1.85 -3.29
C ALA A 142 -10.64 1.54 -4.71
N ASP A 143 -9.74 1.52 -5.70
CA ASP A 143 -10.06 1.18 -7.09
C ASP A 143 -10.61 -0.24 -7.19
N ASN A 144 -10.09 -1.17 -6.38
CA ASN A 144 -10.55 -2.55 -6.30
C ASN A 144 -12.01 -2.66 -5.79
N ALA A 145 -12.28 -2.03 -4.65
CA ALA A 145 -13.61 -2.00 -4.04
C ALA A 145 -14.65 -1.35 -4.98
N ILE A 146 -14.26 -0.28 -5.68
CA ILE A 146 -15.10 0.40 -6.68
C ILE A 146 -15.35 -0.51 -7.89
N TYR A 147 -14.31 -1.17 -8.39
CA TYR A 147 -14.40 -2.04 -9.57
C TYR A 147 -15.34 -3.22 -9.36
N TYR A 148 -15.21 -3.96 -8.24
CA TYR A 148 -16.06 -5.12 -8.00
C TYR A 148 -17.45 -4.73 -7.52
N SER A 149 -17.59 -3.60 -6.80
CA SER A 149 -18.88 -3.06 -6.34
C SER A 149 -19.75 -4.04 -5.53
N ASP A 150 -19.15 -5.11 -5.00
CA ASP A 150 -19.78 -6.14 -4.16
C ASP A 150 -19.34 -6.03 -2.68
N GLY A 151 -18.65 -4.95 -2.35
CA GLY A 151 -18.11 -4.67 -1.02
C GLY A 151 -16.80 -5.39 -0.71
N THR A 152 -16.26 -6.19 -1.64
CA THR A 152 -15.03 -6.98 -1.45
C THR A 152 -13.82 -6.39 -2.17
N VAL A 153 -12.64 -6.78 -1.70
CA VAL A 153 -11.37 -6.52 -2.37
C VAL A 153 -10.76 -7.85 -2.79
N LYS A 154 -10.25 -7.94 -4.02
CA LYS A 154 -9.61 -9.16 -4.54
C LYS A 154 -8.16 -8.90 -4.94
N ARG A 155 -7.22 -9.71 -4.46
CA ARG A 155 -5.80 -9.65 -4.86
C ARG A 155 -5.42 -10.86 -5.69
N CYS A 156 -4.59 -10.65 -6.71
CA CYS A 156 -3.99 -11.74 -7.48
C CYS A 156 -2.87 -12.44 -6.70
N MET A 157 -2.92 -13.76 -6.64
CA MET A 157 -1.97 -14.64 -5.99
C MET A 157 -1.21 -15.43 -7.05
N LEU A 158 0.09 -15.14 -7.18
CA LEU A 158 0.96 -15.85 -8.14
C LEU A 158 1.33 -17.26 -7.65
N GLY A 159 1.29 -17.50 -6.33
CA GLY A 159 1.71 -18.77 -5.73
C GLY A 159 3.23 -18.90 -5.59
N ILE A 160 3.94 -17.78 -5.46
CA ILE A 160 5.39 -17.73 -5.20
C ILE A 160 5.67 -17.22 -3.79
N THR A 161 6.80 -17.65 -3.25
CA THR A 161 7.49 -16.99 -2.15
C THR A 161 8.67 -16.22 -2.73
N VAL A 162 8.85 -14.98 -2.28
CA VAL A 162 9.99 -14.14 -2.64
C VAL A 162 10.85 -13.85 -1.42
N GLY A 163 12.14 -13.60 -1.64
CA GLY A 163 13.09 -13.21 -0.62
C GLY A 163 14.05 -12.15 -1.13
N VAL A 164 14.75 -11.51 -0.22
CA VAL A 164 15.79 -10.52 -0.54
C VAL A 164 17.11 -11.27 -0.79
N LYS A 165 17.60 -11.24 -2.03
CA LYS A 165 18.89 -11.85 -2.40
C LYS A 165 20.08 -10.97 -2.03
N SER A 166 19.94 -9.67 -2.23
CA SER A 166 20.92 -8.66 -1.81
C SER A 166 20.17 -7.40 -1.40
N TYR A 167 20.78 -6.60 -0.53
CA TYR A 167 20.25 -5.29 -0.15
C TYR A 167 21.39 -4.28 -0.06
N SER A 168 21.04 -3.03 -0.30
CA SER A 168 21.91 -1.89 -0.08
C SER A 168 21.10 -0.71 0.45
N THR A 169 21.79 0.19 1.14
CA THR A 169 21.24 1.46 1.59
C THR A 169 22.14 2.54 1.03
N ASP A 170 21.55 3.49 0.33
CA ASP A 170 22.25 4.65 -0.20
C ASP A 170 21.81 5.92 0.55
N TYR A 171 22.75 6.82 0.76
CA TYR A 171 22.49 8.17 1.24
C TYR A 171 22.73 9.12 0.09
N ASP A 172 21.64 9.60 -0.49
CA ASP A 172 21.71 10.59 -1.55
C ASP A 172 22.14 11.94 -0.94
N THR A 173 23.37 12.35 -1.23
CA THR A 173 23.94 13.60 -0.69
C THR A 173 23.32 14.86 -1.28
N GLU A 174 22.67 14.77 -2.45
CA GLU A 174 21.99 15.90 -3.08
C GLU A 174 20.62 16.12 -2.47
N SER A 175 19.83 15.03 -2.32
CA SER A 175 18.50 15.11 -1.73
C SER A 175 18.49 15.04 -0.21
N GLY A 176 19.58 14.56 0.40
CA GLY A 176 19.68 14.27 1.84
C GLY A 176 18.84 13.06 2.30
N LYS A 177 18.37 12.21 1.37
CA LYS A 177 17.44 11.10 1.65
C LYS A 177 18.17 9.78 1.80
N ILE A 178 17.55 8.83 2.51
CA ILE A 178 18.06 7.47 2.65
C ILE A 178 17.17 6.52 1.83
N ILE A 179 17.77 5.87 0.83
CA ILE A 179 17.09 4.98 -0.10
C ILE A 179 17.53 3.55 0.19
N LYS A 180 16.56 2.64 0.32
CA LYS A 180 16.83 1.20 0.41
C LYS A 180 16.57 0.55 -0.93
N LEU A 181 17.48 -0.32 -1.35
CA LEU A 181 17.37 -1.10 -2.58
C LEU A 181 17.58 -2.58 -2.25
N GLU A 182 16.71 -3.42 -2.79
CA GLU A 182 16.69 -4.87 -2.59
C GLU A 182 16.61 -5.56 -3.96
N GLU A 183 17.40 -6.61 -4.15
CA GLU A 183 17.24 -7.53 -5.27
C GLU A 183 16.31 -8.66 -4.85
N ILE A 184 15.16 -8.80 -5.51
CA ILE A 184 14.09 -9.71 -5.10
C ILE A 184 14.14 -11.01 -5.89
N LEU A 185 14.26 -12.12 -5.17
CA LEU A 185 14.44 -13.46 -5.71
C LEU A 185 13.21 -14.31 -5.43
N VAL A 186 12.73 -15.05 -6.42
CA VAL A 186 11.77 -16.14 -6.23
C VAL A 186 12.48 -17.29 -5.52
N THR A 187 12.06 -17.59 -4.29
CA THR A 187 12.68 -18.65 -3.47
C THR A 187 11.94 -19.98 -3.60
N GLU A 188 10.62 -19.94 -3.76
CA GLU A 188 9.78 -21.13 -3.81
C GLU A 188 8.52 -20.86 -4.66
N LEU A 189 8.02 -21.93 -5.29
CA LEU A 189 6.68 -21.99 -5.87
C LEU A 189 5.86 -23.00 -5.09
N THR A 190 4.62 -22.67 -4.76
CA THR A 190 3.69 -23.66 -4.20
C THR A 190 3.40 -24.76 -5.23
N GLU A 191 2.98 -25.94 -4.76
CA GLU A 191 2.69 -27.09 -5.65
C GLU A 191 1.71 -26.73 -6.78
N ASN A 192 0.71 -25.91 -6.44
CA ASN A 192 -0.36 -25.41 -7.31
C ASN A 192 -0.16 -23.94 -7.74
N ALA A 193 1.08 -23.45 -7.77
CA ALA A 193 1.37 -22.07 -8.18
C ALA A 193 0.81 -21.78 -9.59
N ALA A 194 0.04 -20.70 -9.72
CA ALA A 194 -0.55 -20.31 -10.99
C ALA A 194 0.50 -19.96 -12.05
N VAL A 195 1.69 -19.53 -11.60
CA VAL A 195 2.82 -19.16 -12.46
C VAL A 195 3.76 -20.34 -12.76
N LYS A 196 3.37 -21.58 -12.44
CA LYS A 196 4.18 -22.76 -12.74
C LYS A 196 4.36 -22.89 -14.25
N GLY A 197 5.62 -22.96 -14.70
CA GLY A 197 5.98 -22.94 -16.12
C GLY A 197 6.27 -21.55 -16.69
N TYR A 198 5.99 -20.49 -15.93
CA TYR A 198 6.32 -19.10 -16.25
C TYR A 198 7.52 -18.62 -15.43
N LEU A 199 7.47 -18.87 -14.11
CA LEU A 199 8.54 -18.55 -13.15
C LEU A 199 9.10 -19.83 -12.51
N LYS A 200 10.30 -19.74 -11.96
CA LYS A 200 10.97 -20.79 -11.18
C LYS A 200 11.74 -20.18 -10.01
N ALA A 201 12.05 -21.01 -9.01
CA ALA A 201 12.96 -20.63 -7.95
C ALA A 201 14.34 -20.28 -8.55
N GLY A 202 14.93 -19.19 -8.10
CA GLY A 202 16.17 -18.64 -8.65
C GLY A 202 15.98 -17.43 -9.58
N ASP A 203 14.76 -17.16 -10.04
CA ASP A 203 14.47 -15.98 -10.85
C ASP A 203 14.52 -14.71 -10.00
N VAL A 204 15.28 -13.70 -10.44
CA VAL A 204 15.26 -12.35 -9.87
C VAL A 204 14.17 -11.55 -10.56
N ILE A 205 13.24 -10.95 -9.82
CA ILE A 205 12.18 -10.09 -10.36
C ILE A 205 12.70 -8.66 -10.41
N ASN A 206 12.80 -8.11 -11.62
CA ASN A 206 13.29 -6.74 -11.84
C ASN A 206 12.15 -5.73 -11.92
N SER A 207 11.07 -6.06 -12.62
CA SER A 207 9.90 -5.20 -12.73
C SER A 207 8.63 -6.01 -13.02
N ILE A 208 7.49 -5.43 -12.70
CA ILE A 208 6.16 -5.99 -12.96
C ILE A 208 5.34 -4.96 -13.72
N THR A 209 4.82 -5.36 -14.86
CA THR A 209 3.90 -4.53 -15.67
C THR A 209 2.50 -5.12 -15.59
N VAL A 210 1.53 -4.32 -15.15
CA VAL A 210 0.10 -4.69 -15.12
C VAL A 210 -0.65 -3.73 -16.02
N ASP A 211 -1.28 -4.25 -17.08
CA ASP A 211 -2.11 -3.48 -18.01
C ASP A 211 -1.38 -2.22 -18.57
N GLY A 212 -0.08 -2.36 -18.83
CA GLY A 212 0.77 -1.31 -19.40
C GLY A 212 1.43 -0.37 -18.38
N VAL A 213 1.12 -0.51 -17.10
CA VAL A 213 1.79 0.24 -16.02
C VAL A 213 2.92 -0.59 -15.44
N THR A 214 4.16 -0.12 -15.58
CA THR A 214 5.36 -0.81 -15.09
C THR A 214 5.76 -0.28 -13.72
N HIS A 215 6.01 -1.22 -12.80
CA HIS A 215 6.58 -0.96 -11.48
C HIS A 215 7.92 -1.67 -11.36
N GLU A 216 8.98 -0.90 -11.09
CA GLU A 216 10.29 -1.46 -10.77
C GLU A 216 10.23 -2.18 -9.41
N VAL A 217 10.84 -3.36 -9.33
CA VAL A 217 10.90 -4.18 -8.13
C VAL A 217 12.28 -4.00 -7.49
N SER A 218 12.42 -2.91 -6.75
CA SER A 218 13.58 -2.61 -5.91
C SER A 218 13.33 -2.88 -4.42
N ARG A 219 12.12 -3.33 -4.06
CA ARG A 219 11.70 -3.67 -2.70
C ARG A 219 10.75 -4.84 -2.72
N ILE A 220 10.83 -5.68 -1.69
CA ILE A 220 10.05 -6.93 -1.62
C ILE A 220 8.53 -6.69 -1.68
N PHE A 221 8.04 -5.58 -1.13
CA PHE A 221 6.62 -5.26 -1.13
C PHE A 221 6.08 -4.88 -2.51
N HIS A 222 6.91 -4.43 -3.46
CA HIS A 222 6.47 -4.10 -4.82
C HIS A 222 5.84 -5.30 -5.52
N VAL A 223 6.30 -6.52 -5.22
CA VAL A 223 5.73 -7.75 -5.79
C VAL A 223 4.26 -7.90 -5.40
N VAL A 224 3.95 -7.74 -4.12
CA VAL A 224 2.60 -7.90 -3.60
C VAL A 224 1.69 -6.75 -4.01
N ASP A 225 2.19 -5.52 -3.91
CA ASP A 225 1.41 -4.31 -4.19
C ASP A 225 1.02 -4.23 -5.68
N SER A 226 1.93 -4.60 -6.59
CA SER A 226 1.62 -4.65 -8.03
C SER A 226 0.45 -5.59 -8.34
N MET A 227 0.28 -6.66 -7.57
CA MET A 227 -0.81 -7.63 -7.75
C MET A 227 -2.17 -7.15 -7.21
N LEU A 228 -2.22 -6.01 -6.52
CA LEU A 228 -3.49 -5.35 -6.14
C LEU A 228 -4.22 -4.73 -7.34
N ALA A 229 -3.50 -4.42 -8.43
CA ALA A 229 -4.07 -3.88 -9.66
C ALA A 229 -4.53 -4.98 -10.64
N ALA A 230 -3.97 -6.19 -10.54
CA ALA A 230 -4.27 -7.29 -11.46
C ALA A 230 -5.72 -7.80 -11.32
N ARG A 231 -6.40 -8.02 -12.45
CA ARG A 231 -7.77 -8.54 -12.55
C ARG A 231 -7.80 -9.71 -13.54
N VAL A 232 -8.91 -10.45 -13.59
CA VAL A 232 -9.11 -11.45 -14.64
C VAL A 232 -9.03 -10.80 -16.01
N GLY A 233 -8.21 -11.38 -16.88
CA GLY A 233 -7.95 -10.83 -18.22
C GLY A 233 -6.89 -9.72 -18.26
N SER A 234 -6.35 -9.26 -17.12
CA SER A 234 -5.19 -8.37 -17.11
C SER A 234 -3.99 -9.03 -17.77
N SER A 235 -3.20 -8.23 -18.48
CA SER A 235 -1.91 -8.63 -19.01
C SER A 235 -0.83 -8.32 -17.99
N VAL A 236 -0.34 -9.34 -17.28
CA VAL A 236 0.75 -9.19 -16.32
C VAL A 236 2.05 -9.68 -16.93
N THR A 237 3.03 -8.79 -17.07
CA THR A 237 4.38 -9.14 -17.54
C THR A 237 5.36 -8.98 -16.39
N VAL A 238 6.14 -10.02 -16.11
CA VAL A 238 7.21 -9.98 -15.10
C VAL A 238 8.54 -10.01 -15.83
N ASN A 239 9.33 -8.95 -15.69
CA ASN A 239 10.70 -8.95 -16.16
C ASN A 239 11.56 -9.67 -15.12
N ILE A 240 12.27 -10.72 -15.56
CA ILE A 240 13.11 -11.53 -14.69
C ILE A 240 14.53 -11.65 -15.22
N THR A 241 15.48 -11.87 -14.32
CA THR A 241 16.85 -12.28 -14.62
C THR A 241 17.15 -13.63 -13.98
N ASP A 242 17.65 -14.57 -14.77
CA ASP A 242 18.19 -15.85 -14.30
C ASP A 242 19.52 -16.19 -15.01
N ALA A 243 19.96 -17.45 -14.92
CA ALA A 243 21.21 -17.91 -15.54
C ALA A 243 21.23 -17.77 -17.08
N ASP A 244 20.06 -17.73 -17.72
CA ASP A 244 19.92 -17.63 -19.18
C ASP A 244 19.83 -16.16 -19.66
N GLY A 245 19.79 -15.21 -18.72
CA GLY A 245 19.74 -13.78 -18.97
C GLY A 245 18.43 -13.12 -18.53
N THR A 246 18.19 -11.92 -19.05
CA THR A 246 17.00 -11.10 -18.71
C THR A 246 15.93 -11.27 -19.78
N ARG A 247 14.68 -11.52 -19.36
CA ARG A 247 13.53 -11.69 -20.26
C ARG A 247 12.21 -11.29 -19.61
N ASP A 248 11.23 -11.01 -20.45
CA ASP A 248 9.85 -10.80 -20.05
C ASP A 248 9.07 -12.10 -20.04
N VAL A 249 8.27 -12.29 -18.98
CA VAL A 249 7.39 -13.44 -18.80
C VAL A 249 5.96 -12.94 -18.71
N LEU A 250 5.13 -13.25 -19.71
CA LEU A 250 3.71 -12.95 -19.73
C LEU A 250 2.93 -13.98 -18.93
N ILE A 251 2.21 -13.52 -17.90
CA ILE A 251 1.40 -14.32 -16.99
C ILE A 251 -0.08 -13.97 -17.23
N PRO A 252 -0.88 -14.89 -17.78
CA PRO A 252 -2.32 -14.66 -17.96
C PRO A 252 -3.03 -14.76 -16.61
N ILE A 253 -3.78 -13.73 -16.23
CA ILE A 253 -4.52 -13.72 -14.97
C ILE A 253 -5.90 -14.36 -15.12
N THR A 254 -6.13 -15.41 -14.34
CA THR A 254 -7.36 -16.20 -14.32
C THR A 254 -8.10 -16.08 -12.98
N GLU A 255 -9.39 -16.43 -12.94
CA GLU A 255 -10.25 -16.28 -11.75
C GLU A 255 -9.70 -17.01 -10.52
N ASN A 256 -9.12 -18.20 -10.69
CA ASN A 256 -8.52 -18.98 -9.61
C ASN A 256 -7.26 -18.35 -8.99
N MET A 257 -6.72 -17.29 -9.59
CA MET A 257 -5.61 -16.52 -9.03
C MET A 257 -6.11 -15.43 -8.08
N LEU A 258 -7.39 -15.07 -8.11
CA LEU A 258 -7.92 -14.01 -7.26
C LEU A 258 -8.39 -14.56 -5.91
N THR A 259 -7.99 -13.88 -4.84
CA THR A 259 -8.40 -14.18 -3.46
C THR A 259 -9.05 -12.95 -2.84
N VAL A 260 -10.16 -13.15 -2.13
CA VAL A 260 -10.87 -12.08 -1.40
C VAL A 260 -10.10 -11.73 -0.12
N TYR A 261 -9.96 -10.43 0.15
CA TYR A 261 -9.26 -9.84 1.29
C TYR A 261 -10.08 -8.77 2.00
#